data_AF-A0A6A0H7G6-F1
#
_entry.id   AF-A0A6A0H7G6-F1
#
_cell.length_a   1.000
_cell.length_b   1.000
_cell.length_c   1.000
_cell.angle_alpha   90.00
_cell.angle_beta   90.00
_cell.angle_gamma   90.00
#
_symmetry.space_group_name_H-M   'P 1'
#
loop_
_entity.id
_entity.type
_entity.pdbx_description
1 polymer ?
#
loop_
_entity_poly.entity_id
_entity_poly.type
_entity_poly.pdbx_seq_one_letter_code
_entity_poly.pdbx_strand_id
1 'polypeptide(L)'
;MEQVCKNDDIPGPLLVLILKLNKEGPMKKDVFRAPGNQASMKKLIHFLHHGRLVNIEHFSVYTIASVLKKFLRKLPEGIFGRTGEEELFNMIQLTDTEQQRDLVHKLITSRPIVAQHLLVLLFGTFR
;
A
#
# COMPACT_ATOMS: atom_id res chain seq x y z
N MET A 1 -0.77 12.60 1.66
CA MET A 1 -1.54 11.65 2.49
C MET A 1 -2.82 12.27 3.05
N GLU A 2 -2.77 13.48 3.60
CA GLU A 2 -3.91 14.19 4.20
C GLU A 2 -5.12 14.40 3.27
N GLN A 3 -4.91 14.51 1.95
CA GLN A 3 -6.00 14.62 0.97
C GLN A 3 -6.81 13.32 0.80
N VAL A 4 -6.26 12.18 1.21
CA VAL A 4 -6.83 10.85 0.98
C VAL A 4 -7.22 10.18 2.30
N CYS A 5 -6.40 10.37 3.33
CA CYS A 5 -6.63 9.90 4.67
C CYS A 5 -7.02 11.09 5.56
N LYS A 6 -8.33 11.22 5.82
CA LYS A 6 -8.85 12.23 6.74
C LYS A 6 -8.63 11.75 8.18
N ASN A 7 -8.32 12.67 9.09
CA ASN A 7 -8.11 12.39 10.52
C ASN A 7 -7.04 11.32 10.80
N ASP A 8 -6.00 11.23 9.96
CA ASP A 8 -4.94 10.23 10.10
C ASP A 8 -5.38 8.76 10.08
N ASP A 9 -6.55 8.48 9.50
CA ASP A 9 -7.08 7.13 9.37
C ASP A 9 -7.03 6.58 7.94
N ILE A 10 -6.77 5.28 7.82
CA ILE A 10 -6.88 4.56 6.55
C ILE A 10 -8.37 4.41 6.21
N PRO A 11 -8.82 4.82 5.01
CA PRO A 11 -10.22 4.64 4.63
C PRO A 11 -10.66 3.18 4.76
N GLY A 12 -11.78 2.92 5.44
CA GLY A 12 -12.28 1.57 5.71
C GLY A 12 -12.30 0.63 4.48
N PRO A 13 -12.81 1.07 3.31
CA PRO A 13 -12.76 0.25 2.09
C PRO A 13 -11.34 -0.13 1.66
N LEU A 14 -10.36 0.76 1.81
CA LEU A 14 -8.96 0.48 1.50
C LEU A 14 -8.37 -0.53 2.49
N LEU A 15 -8.65 -0.37 3.78
CA LEU A 15 -8.22 -1.30 4.82
C LEU A 15 -8.76 -2.71 4.55
N VAL A 16 -10.04 -2.83 4.21
CA VAL A 16 -10.70 -4.10 3.88
C VAL A 16 -10.04 -4.79 2.67
N LEU A 17 -9.64 -4.02 1.64
CA LEU A 17 -8.89 -4.55 0.50
C LEU A 17 -7.51 -5.08 0.91
N ILE A 18 -6.78 -4.35 1.76
CA ILE A 18 -5.46 -4.77 2.25
C ILE A 18 -5.58 -6.02 3.13
N LEU A 19 -6.61 -6.10 3.98
CA LEU A 19 -6.86 -7.27 4.83
C LEU A 19 -7.20 -8.53 4.02
N LYS A 20 -8.05 -8.41 2.97
CA LYS A 20 -8.30 -9.54 2.06
C LYS A 20 -7.02 -10.00 1.37
N LEU A 21 -6.19 -9.04 0.95
CA LEU A 21 -4.93 -9.35 0.29
C LEU A 21 -3.92 -10.02 1.24
N ASN A 22 -3.85 -9.59 2.49
CA ASN A 22 -3.08 -10.25 3.54
C ASN A 22 -3.56 -11.68 3.81
N LYS A 23 -4.87 -11.91 3.82
CA LYS A 23 -5.47 -13.22 4.09
C LYS A 23 -5.26 -14.21 2.94
N GLU A 24 -5.47 -13.77 1.70
CA GLU A 24 -5.52 -14.67 0.54
C GLU A 24 -4.26 -14.65 -0.31
N GLY A 25 -3.49 -13.56 -0.26
CA GLY A 25 -2.29 -13.34 -1.06
C GLY A 25 -1.23 -14.44 -0.89
N PRO A 26 -0.87 -14.84 0.34
CA PRO A 26 0.14 -15.89 0.57
C PRO A 26 -0.19 -17.24 -0.06
N MET A 27 -1.48 -17.51 -0.32
CA MET A 27 -1.95 -18.78 -0.91
C MET A 27 -2.07 -18.71 -2.44
N LYS A 28 -1.61 -17.62 -3.07
CA LYS A 28 -1.75 -17.36 -4.50
C LYS A 28 -0.39 -17.03 -5.11
N LYS A 29 -0.10 -17.61 -6.28
CA LYS A 29 1.14 -17.33 -7.00
C LYS A 29 1.06 -15.98 -7.71
N ASP A 30 2.22 -15.34 -7.89
CA ASP A 30 2.36 -14.12 -8.71
C ASP A 30 1.45 -12.95 -8.27
N VAL A 31 1.05 -12.88 -7.00
CA VAL A 31 0.38 -11.69 -6.46
C VAL A 31 1.31 -10.48 -6.62
N PHE A 32 0.75 -9.32 -6.98
CA PHE A 32 1.47 -8.11 -7.42
C PHE A 32 2.24 -8.22 -8.75
N ARG A 33 2.51 -9.41 -9.28
CA ARG A 33 3.14 -9.61 -10.60
C ARG A 33 2.10 -9.79 -11.71
N ALA A 34 1.17 -10.72 -11.54
CA ALA A 34 0.10 -10.97 -12.50
C ALA A 34 -0.90 -9.79 -12.54
N PRO A 35 -1.40 -9.41 -13.74
CA PRO A 35 -2.34 -8.32 -13.87
C PRO A 35 -3.74 -8.69 -13.36
N GLY A 36 -4.42 -7.73 -12.73
CA GLY A 36 -5.85 -7.82 -12.45
C GLY A 36 -6.71 -7.69 -13.71
N ASN A 37 -7.95 -8.18 -13.64
CA ASN A 37 -8.92 -7.99 -14.72
C ASN A 37 -9.30 -6.51 -14.85
N GLN A 38 -9.12 -5.92 -16.04
CA GLN A 38 -9.31 -4.47 -16.25
C GLN A 38 -10.74 -3.99 -15.97
N ALA A 39 -11.75 -4.77 -16.34
CA ALA A 39 -13.16 -4.40 -16.11
C ALA A 39 -13.48 -4.41 -14.60
N SER A 40 -13.05 -5.47 -13.90
CA SER A 40 -13.19 -5.58 -12.44
C SER A 40 -12.42 -4.48 -11.72
N MET A 41 -11.22 -4.13 -12.17
CA MET A 41 -10.46 -3.01 -11.62
C MET A 41 -11.20 -1.68 -11.78
N LYS A 42 -11.71 -1.37 -12.97
CA LYS A 42 -12.49 -0.14 -13.22
C LYS A 42 -13.72 -0.09 -12.32
N LYS A 43 -14.45 -1.20 -12.19
CA LYS A 43 -15.62 -1.33 -11.32
C LYS A 43 -15.27 -1.09 -9.85
N LEU A 44 -14.20 -1.72 -9.36
CA LEU A 44 -13.75 -1.56 -7.97
C LEU A 44 -13.32 -0.11 -7.69
N ILE A 45 -12.53 0.50 -8.57
CA ILE A 45 -12.10 1.90 -8.45
C ILE A 45 -13.30 2.84 -8.43
N HIS A 46 -14.28 2.62 -9.31
CA HIS A 46 -15.50 3.42 -9.34
C HIS A 46 -16.24 3.36 -7.99
N PHE A 47 -16.40 2.17 -7.41
CA PHE A 47 -17.07 2.05 -6.12
C PHE A 47 -16.31 2.73 -4.97
N LEU A 48 -14.98 2.59 -4.94
CA LEU A 48 -14.13 3.25 -3.95
C LEU A 48 -14.27 4.77 -4.01
N HIS A 49 -14.28 5.36 -5.21
CA HIS A 49 -14.42 6.82 -5.38
C HIS A 49 -15.79 7.36 -4.95
N HIS A 50 -16.85 6.57 -5.08
CA HIS A 50 -18.21 7.00 -4.75
C HIS A 50 -18.65 6.57 -3.34
N GLY A 51 -17.74 6.00 -2.53
CA GLY A 51 -18.06 5.54 -1.18
C GLY A 51 -19.15 4.45 -1.13
N ARG A 52 -19.32 3.69 -2.22
CA ARG A 52 -20.36 2.65 -2.29
C ARG A 52 -19.91 1.40 -1.54
N LEU A 53 -20.86 0.68 -0.96
CA LEU A 53 -20.62 -0.64 -0.39
C LEU A 53 -20.13 -1.59 -1.49
N VAL A 54 -19.00 -2.25 -1.23
CA VAL A 54 -18.39 -3.20 -2.16
C VAL A 54 -18.34 -4.56 -1.49
N ASN A 55 -18.99 -5.56 -2.08
CA ASN A 55 -18.67 -6.93 -1.75
C ASN A 55 -17.31 -7.29 -2.39
N ILE A 56 -16.26 -7.23 -1.59
CA ILE A 56 -14.88 -7.48 -2.01
C ILE A 56 -14.60 -8.96 -2.32
N GLU A 57 -15.45 -9.89 -1.89
CA GLU A 57 -15.25 -11.33 -2.13
C GLU A 57 -15.30 -11.68 -3.62
N HIS A 58 -16.08 -10.93 -4.40
CA HIS A 58 -16.19 -11.11 -5.85
C HIS A 58 -14.97 -10.61 -6.64
N PHE A 59 -14.02 -9.93 -5.99
CA PHE A 59 -12.81 -9.44 -6.63
C PHE A 59 -11.63 -10.37 -6.34
N SER A 60 -10.94 -10.79 -7.40
CA SER A 60 -9.73 -11.60 -7.27
C SER A 60 -8.61 -10.84 -6.56
N VAL A 61 -7.73 -11.56 -5.86
CA VAL A 61 -6.53 -10.98 -5.25
C VAL A 61 -5.68 -10.17 -6.24
N TYR A 62 -5.61 -10.59 -7.51
CA TYR A 62 -4.88 -9.87 -8.57
C TYR A 62 -5.52 -8.52 -8.90
N THR A 63 -6.86 -8.47 -8.90
CA THR A 63 -7.62 -7.24 -9.11
C THR A 63 -7.37 -6.29 -7.94
N ILE A 64 -7.47 -6.80 -6.71
CA ILE A 64 -7.23 -6.03 -5.48
C ILE A 64 -5.80 -5.50 -5.45
N ALA A 65 -4.80 -6.35 -5.67
CA ALA A 65 -3.39 -5.98 -5.73
C ALA A 65 -3.13 -4.90 -6.79
N SER A 66 -3.76 -5.00 -7.96
CA SER A 66 -3.61 -4.03 -9.03
C SER A 66 -4.27 -2.67 -8.71
N VAL A 67 -5.42 -2.68 -8.03
CA VAL A 67 -6.06 -1.45 -7.53
C VAL A 67 -5.24 -0.82 -6.41
N LEU A 68 -4.71 -1.59 -5.47
CA LEU A 68 -3.81 -1.10 -4.42
C LEU A 68 -2.54 -0.47 -5.02
N LYS A 69 -1.90 -1.12 -6.01
CA LYS A 69 -0.77 -0.52 -6.74
C LYS A 69 -1.15 0.80 -7.44
N LYS A 70 -2.36 0.89 -8.04
CA LYS A 70 -2.85 2.14 -8.65
C LYS A 70 -3.10 3.23 -7.61
N PHE A 71 -3.59 2.87 -6.43
CA PHE A 71 -3.78 3.80 -5.31
C PHE A 71 -2.44 4.39 -4.85
N LEU A 72 -1.45 3.54 -4.57
CA LEU A 72 -0.12 3.99 -4.11
C LEU A 72 0.56 4.91 -5.14
N ARG A 73 0.45 4.60 -6.44
CA ARG A 73 0.95 5.46 -7.52
C ARG A 73 0.29 6.82 -7.63
N LYS A 74 -0.90 7.00 -7.05
CA LYS A 74 -1.63 8.28 -7.06
C LYS A 74 -1.35 9.14 -5.83
N LEU A 75 -0.59 8.62 -4.85
CA LEU A 75 -0.22 9.43 -3.70
C LEU A 75 0.71 10.57 -4.15
N PRO A 76 0.39 11.83 -3.82
CA PRO A 76 1.29 12.94 -4.08
C PRO A 76 2.64 12.67 -3.40
N GLU A 77 3.74 12.82 -4.13
CA GLU A 77 5.11 12.63 -3.64
C GLU A 77 5.45 11.23 -3.14
N GLY A 78 4.58 10.23 -3.37
CA GLY A 78 4.78 8.88 -2.87
C GLY A 78 4.53 8.74 -1.36
N ILE A 79 4.62 7.50 -0.84
CA ILE A 79 4.36 7.21 0.58
C ILE A 79 5.52 7.67 1.49
N PHE A 80 6.74 7.72 0.94
CA PHE A 80 7.93 8.17 1.65
C PHE A 80 8.26 9.65 1.41
N GLY A 81 7.62 10.33 0.45
CA GLY A 81 8.04 11.65 -0.01
C GLY A 81 9.33 11.59 -0.84
N ARG A 82 9.62 12.61 -1.66
CA ARG A 82 10.86 12.66 -2.45
C ARG A 82 12.12 12.52 -1.60
N THR A 83 12.21 13.30 -0.52
CA THR A 83 13.37 13.25 0.40
C THR A 83 13.51 11.88 1.04
N GLY A 84 12.41 11.22 1.41
CA GLY A 84 12.46 9.87 1.97
C GLY A 84 12.88 8.81 0.96
N GLU A 85 12.49 8.96 -0.30
CA GLU A 85 12.95 8.09 -1.39
C GLU A 85 14.45 8.26 -1.63
N GLU A 86 14.95 9.50 -1.66
CA GLU A 86 16.39 9.78 -1.75
C GLU A 86 17.18 9.18 -0.58
N GLU A 87 16.68 9.35 0.65
CA GLU A 87 17.27 8.74 1.84
C GLU A 87 17.33 7.20 1.72
N LEU A 88 16.26 6.55 1.24
CA LEU A 88 16.25 5.10 1.00
C LEU A 88 17.34 4.66 0.01
N PHE A 89 17.53 5.39 -1.09
CA PHE A 89 18.60 5.07 -2.05
C PHE A 89 19.99 5.19 -1.44
N ASN A 90 20.21 6.19 -0.59
CA ASN A 90 21.47 6.37 0.13
C ASN A 90 21.71 5.24 1.14
N MET A 91 20.67 4.81 1.87
CA MET A 91 20.77 3.72 2.85
C MET A 91 21.18 2.38 2.21
N ILE A 92 20.72 2.10 0.99
CA ILE A 92 21.06 0.85 0.27
C ILE A 92 22.56 0.73 0.00
N GLN A 93 23.30 1.85 -0.05
CA GLN A 93 24.75 1.85 -0.27
C GLN A 93 25.56 1.54 0.99
N LEU A 94 24.93 1.54 2.18
CA LEU A 94 25.60 1.21 3.43
C LEU A 94 25.89 -0.29 3.50
N THR A 95 27.02 -0.65 4.10
CA THR A 95 27.41 -2.05 4.32
C THR A 95 26.95 -2.59 5.67
N ASP A 96 26.64 -1.71 6.62
CA ASP A 96 26.20 -2.09 7.96
C ASP A 96 24.68 -2.24 8.03
N THR A 97 24.23 -3.48 8.20
CA THR A 97 22.82 -3.85 8.31
C THR A 97 22.14 -3.26 9.55
N GLU A 98 22.83 -3.12 10.69
CA GLU A 98 22.24 -2.53 11.89
C GLU A 98 22.00 -1.04 11.68
N GLN A 99 22.99 -0.34 11.11
CA GLN A 99 22.86 1.06 10.75
C GLN A 99 21.74 1.28 9.72
N GLN A 100 21.64 0.42 8.70
CA GLN A 100 20.55 0.46 7.73
C GLN A 100 19.18 0.32 8.41
N ARG A 101 19.03 -0.66 9.31
CA ARG A 101 17.79 -0.90 10.04
C ARG A 101 17.39 0.32 10.87
N ASP A 102 18.33 0.91 11.59
CA ASP A 102 18.06 2.07 12.45
C ASP A 102 17.67 3.31 11.63
N LEU A 103 18.26 3.50 10.45
CA LEU A 103 17.88 4.56 9.52
C LEU A 103 16.50 4.33 8.90
N VAL A 104 16.19 3.11 8.48
CA VAL A 104 14.84 2.75 7.99
C VAL A 104 13.78 2.96 9.08
N HIS A 105 14.09 2.60 10.33
CA HIS A 105 13.19 2.84 11.46
C HIS A 105 12.95 4.34 11.69
N LYS A 106 14.01 5.17 11.67
CA LYS A 106 13.88 6.63 11.77
C LYS A 106 13.07 7.22 10.62
N LEU A 107 13.33 6.75 9.39
CA LEU A 107 12.61 7.16 8.20
C LEU A 107 11.10 6.89 8.36
N ILE A 108 10.71 5.67 8.73
CA ILE A 108 9.30 5.29 8.88
C ILE A 108 8.65 6.12 10.01
N THR A 109 9.28 6.19 11.17
CA THR A 109 8.72 6.89 12.34
C THR A 109 8.64 8.41 12.17
N SER A 110 9.41 9.00 11.26
CA SER A 110 9.30 10.41 10.87
C SER A 110 8.08 10.76 10.00
N ARG A 111 7.36 9.75 9.49
CA ARG A 111 6.18 9.95 8.62
C ARG A 111 4.90 10.12 9.45
N PRO A 112 3.84 10.73 8.87
CA PRO A 112 2.53 10.77 9.53
C PRO A 112 2.04 9.38 9.93
N ILE A 113 1.32 9.29 11.06
CA ILE A 113 0.92 7.99 11.64
C ILE A 113 0.15 7.12 10.65
N VAL A 114 -0.68 7.73 9.79
CA VAL A 114 -1.40 7.00 8.74
C VAL A 114 -0.48 6.36 7.70
N ALA A 115 0.64 7.01 7.36
CA ALA A 115 1.63 6.45 6.46
C ALA A 115 2.37 5.29 7.13
N GLN A 116 2.68 5.41 8.43
CA GLN A 116 3.27 4.33 9.21
C GLN A 116 2.36 3.10 9.23
N HIS A 117 1.07 3.29 9.56
CA HIS A 117 0.08 2.22 9.55
C HIS A 117 -0.04 1.56 8.17
N LEU A 118 -0.08 2.35 7.10
CA LEU A 118 -0.15 1.84 5.74
C LEU A 118 1.12 1.04 5.38
N LEU A 119 2.30 1.53 5.73
CA LEU A 119 3.58 0.84 5.50
C LEU A 119 3.64 -0.50 6.22
N VAL A 120 3.23 -0.56 7.50
CA VAL A 120 3.17 -1.80 8.28
C VAL A 120 2.24 -2.81 7.61
N LEU A 121 1.05 -2.38 7.19
CA LEU A 121 0.10 -3.26 6.52
C LEU A 121 0.62 -3.75 5.15
N LEU A 122 1.26 -2.87 4.37
CA LEU A 122 1.81 -3.20 3.05
C LEU A 122 2.98 -4.18 3.16
N PHE A 123 3.99 -3.87 3.98
CA PHE A 123 5.14 -4.76 4.18
C PHE A 123 4.74 -6.07 4.85
N GLY A 124 3.73 -6.06 5.73
CA GLY A 124 3.12 -7.28 6.23
C GLY A 124 2.49 -8.16 5.15
N THR A 125 2.03 -7.56 4.04
CA THR A 125 1.40 -8.23 2.89
C THR A 125 2.42 -8.78 1.89
N PHE A 126 3.58 -8.14 1.73
CA PHE A 126 4.56 -8.45 0.68
C PHE A 126 5.49 -9.63 1.02
N ARG A 127 5.00 -10.63 1.77
CA ARG A 127 5.78 -11.79 2.20
C ARG A 127 6.08 -12.76 1.06
#